data_AF-A0A2D3W7P6-F1
#
_entry.id   AF-A0A2D3W7P6-F1
#
_cell.length_a   1.000
_cell.length_b   1.000
_cell.length_c   1.000
_cell.angle_alpha   90.00
_cell.angle_beta   90.00
_cell.angle_gamma   90.00
#
_symmetry.space_group_name_H-M   'P 1'
#
loop_
_entity.id
_entity.type
_entity.pdbx_description
1 polymer ?
#
loop_
_entity_poly.entity_id
_entity_poly.type
_entity_poly.pdbx_seq_one_letter_code
_entity_poly.pdbx_strand_id
1 'polypeptide(L)'
;MYTWLPSFVGLFFIYVLINFEDEKNRLYLYLSFLYLIFYDINRGFYLFSYIFTFLIFYNFFLDKVRNYFSCINCILVMYVLVAYIGHYFMNVFIAYLLNETIIELSKEYIYYILIDMVLASIIFKGRV
;
A
#
# COMPACT_ATOMS: atom_id res chain seq x y z
N MET A 1 18.37 -8.61 -9.47
CA MET A 1 17.55 -7.78 -8.55
C MET A 1 17.83 -8.23 -7.12
N TYR A 2 18.03 -7.31 -6.18
CA TYR A 2 18.22 -7.64 -4.76
C TYR A 2 16.91 -8.14 -4.16
N THR A 3 16.63 -9.43 -4.32
CA THR A 3 15.42 -10.12 -3.83
C THR A 3 15.23 -9.99 -2.31
N TRP A 4 16.31 -9.73 -1.59
CA TRP A 4 16.33 -9.62 -0.13
C TRP A 4 15.94 -8.25 0.42
N LEU A 5 15.98 -7.19 -0.40
CA LEU A 5 15.63 -5.86 0.10
C LEU A 5 14.10 -5.70 0.08
N PRO A 6 13.45 -5.38 1.22
CA PRO A 6 12.02 -5.17 1.26
C PRO A 6 11.64 -3.98 0.40
N SER A 7 10.47 -4.07 -0.24
CA SER A 7 9.96 -2.97 -1.06
C SER A 7 9.47 -1.77 -0.24
N PHE A 8 9.19 -1.89 1.06
CA PHE A 8 8.69 -0.80 1.92
C PHE A 8 7.42 -0.10 1.40
N VAL A 9 6.73 -0.70 0.43
CA VAL A 9 5.57 -0.10 -0.22
C VAL A 9 4.42 0.05 0.77
N GLY A 10 4.27 -0.90 1.70
CA GLY A 10 3.29 -0.79 2.77
C GLY A 10 3.55 0.42 3.67
N LEU A 11 4.82 0.74 3.95
CA LEU A 11 5.18 1.92 4.77
C LEU A 11 4.85 3.23 4.06
N PHE A 12 5.18 3.35 2.78
CA PHE A 12 4.86 4.55 2.00
C PHE A 12 3.34 4.69 1.79
N PHE A 13 2.63 3.59 1.58
CA PHE A 13 1.18 3.60 1.49
C PHE A 13 0.52 4.08 2.80
N ILE A 14 0.97 3.57 3.95
CA ILE A 14 0.51 4.05 5.27
C ILE A 14 0.84 5.52 5.48
N TYR A 15 2.05 5.95 5.10
CA TYR A 15 2.47 7.33 5.24
C TYR A 15 1.51 8.27 4.49
N VAL A 16 1.19 7.93 3.25
CA VAL A 16 0.23 8.68 2.42
C VAL A 16 -1.14 8.68 3.09
N LEU A 17 -1.62 7.51 3.55
CA LEU A 17 -2.92 7.36 4.18
C LEU A 17 -3.11 8.21 5.44
N ILE A 18 -2.10 8.28 6.31
CA ILE A 18 -2.18 9.03 7.56
C ILE A 18 -2.06 10.53 7.31
N ASN A 19 -1.16 10.94 6.41
CA ASN A 19 -0.81 12.35 6.23
C ASN A 19 -1.58 13.02 5.08
N PHE A 20 -2.56 12.36 4.47
CA PHE A 20 -3.21 12.88 3.26
C PHE A 20 -3.87 14.25 3.46
N GLU A 21 -4.42 14.49 4.65
CA GLU A 21 -5.07 15.76 5.01
C GLU A 21 -4.09 16.84 5.51
N ASP A 22 -2.84 16.46 5.80
CA ASP A 22 -1.83 17.37 6.35
C ASP A 22 -1.17 18.22 5.26
N GLU A 23 -1.58 19.48 5.15
CA GLU A 23 -1.06 20.41 4.14
C GLU A 23 0.44 20.70 4.25
N LYS A 24 1.01 20.58 5.45
CA LYS A 24 2.44 20.81 5.69
C LYS A 24 3.34 19.76 5.04
N ASN A 25 2.81 18.56 4.79
CA ASN A 25 3.58 17.42 4.30
C ASN A 25 3.35 17.11 2.81
N ARG A 26 2.70 18.02 2.05
CA ARG A 26 2.35 17.81 0.63
C ARG A 26 3.52 17.35 -0.24
N LEU A 27 4.72 17.92 -0.06
CA LEU A 27 5.90 17.52 -0.83
C LEU A 27 6.26 16.04 -0.59
N TYR A 28 6.24 15.60 0.67
CA TYR A 28 6.53 14.21 1.03
C TYR A 28 5.43 13.24 0.59
N LEU A 29 4.17 13.69 0.57
CA LEU A 29 3.06 12.93 -0.01
C LEU A 29 3.28 12.68 -1.50
N TYR A 30 3.61 13.73 -2.27
CA TYR A 30 3.88 13.59 -3.69
C TYR A 30 5.10 12.69 -3.96
N LEU A 31 6.16 12.80 -3.17
CA LEU A 31 7.30 11.89 -3.26
C LEU A 31 6.90 10.44 -2.97
N SER A 32 6.02 10.22 -2.00
CA SER A 32 5.53 8.88 -1.66
C SER A 32 4.67 8.30 -2.78
N PHE A 33 3.76 9.08 -3.37
CA PHE A 33 3.01 8.64 -4.55
C PHE A 33 3.91 8.37 -5.75
N LEU A 34 4.89 9.23 -6.00
CA LEU A 34 5.86 9.04 -7.07
C LEU A 34 6.62 7.73 -6.85
N TYR A 35 7.07 7.44 -5.62
CA TYR A 35 7.70 6.18 -5.28
C TYR A 35 6.81 4.96 -5.61
N LEU A 36 5.53 5.01 -5.21
CA LEU A 36 4.56 3.93 -5.49
C LEU A 36 4.37 3.71 -7.01
N ILE A 37 4.31 4.78 -7.80
CA ILE A 37 4.21 4.69 -9.27
C ILE A 37 5.49 4.08 -9.86
N PHE A 38 6.67 4.50 -9.40
CA PHE A 38 7.93 3.92 -9.85
C PHE A 38 8.06 2.44 -9.51
N TYR A 39 7.49 2.03 -8.36
CA TYR A 39 7.42 0.63 -7.99
C TYR A 39 6.56 -0.18 -8.97
N ASP A 40 5.41 0.34 -9.39
CA ASP A 40 4.54 -0.32 -10.38
C ASP A 40 5.30 -0.63 -11.67
N ILE A 41 5.98 0.39 -12.21
CA ILE A 41 6.78 0.27 -13.45
C ILE A 41 7.86 -0.80 -13.30
N ASN A 42 8.60 -0.78 -12.19
CA ASN A 42 9.73 -1.71 -11.98
C ASN A 42 9.30 -3.17 -11.80
N ARG A 43 8.08 -3.41 -11.32
CA ARG A 43 7.52 -4.76 -11.13
C ARG A 43 6.65 -5.22 -12.30
N GLY A 44 6.42 -4.36 -13.29
CA GLY A 44 5.57 -4.65 -14.45
C GLY A 44 4.08 -4.56 -14.16
N PHE A 45 3.69 -3.98 -13.02
CA PHE A 45 2.29 -3.72 -12.68
C PHE A 45 1.75 -2.53 -13.49
N TYR A 46 0.42 -2.45 -13.65
CA TYR A 46 -0.20 -1.33 -14.34
C TYR A 46 0.08 -0.01 -13.62
N LEU A 47 0.34 1.04 -14.39
CA LEU A 47 0.51 2.38 -13.84
C LEU A 47 -0.73 2.82 -13.04
N PHE A 48 -0.49 3.47 -11.91
CA PHE A 48 -1.52 4.08 -11.05
C PHE A 48 -2.42 3.09 -10.30
N SER A 49 -2.14 1.78 -10.32
CA SER A 49 -2.89 0.81 -9.51
C SER A 49 -2.84 1.13 -8.02
N TYR A 50 -1.72 1.64 -7.50
CA TYR A 50 -1.64 2.14 -6.12
C TYR A 50 -2.54 3.35 -5.86
N ILE A 51 -2.68 4.26 -6.83
CA ILE A 51 -3.54 5.44 -6.68
C ILE A 51 -5.00 5.01 -6.61
N PHE A 52 -5.44 4.12 -7.50
CA PHE A 52 -6.81 3.60 -7.46
C PHE A 52 -7.09 2.85 -6.15
N THR A 53 -6.14 2.03 -5.71
CA THR A 53 -6.24 1.32 -4.43
C THR A 53 -6.36 2.29 -3.27
N PHE A 54 -5.53 3.34 -3.26
CA PHE A 54 -5.57 4.40 -2.26
C PHE A 54 -6.93 5.11 -2.25
N LEU A 55 -7.41 5.57 -3.40
CA LEU A 55 -8.67 6.32 -3.51
C LEU A 55 -9.87 5.50 -3.02
N ILE A 56 -9.94 4.21 -3.38
CA ILE A 56 -11.01 3.34 -2.91
C ILE A 56 -10.90 3.12 -1.41
N PHE A 57 -9.71 2.81 -0.91
CA PHE A 57 -9.54 2.50 0.49
C PHE A 57 -9.80 3.72 1.38
N TYR A 58 -9.22 4.87 1.02
CA TYR A 58 -9.38 6.14 1.74
C TYR A 58 -10.85 6.54 1.85
N ASN A 59 -11.59 6.53 0.74
CA ASN A 59 -12.96 7.03 0.73
C ASN A 59 -14.00 6.05 1.31
N PHE A 60 -13.81 4.73 1.16
CA PHE A 60 -14.86 3.76 1.49
C PHE A 60 -14.58 2.91 2.73
N PHE A 61 -13.31 2.72 3.08
CA PHE A 61 -12.90 1.72 4.07
C PHE A 61 -12.11 2.30 5.25
N LEU A 62 -11.45 3.45 5.10
CA LEU A 62 -10.62 4.05 6.15
C LEU A 62 -11.36 4.17 7.48
N ASP A 63 -12.50 4.87 7.48
CA ASP A 63 -13.31 5.09 8.69
C ASP A 63 -13.88 3.78 9.23
N LYS A 64 -14.24 2.83 8.35
CA LYS A 64 -14.76 1.52 8.77
C LYS A 64 -13.69 0.72 9.50
N VAL A 65 -12.46 0.72 9.00
CA VAL A 65 -11.33 0.02 9.64
C VAL A 65 -11.00 0.67 10.99
N ARG A 66 -10.95 2.00 11.06
CA ARG A 66 -10.71 2.73 12.32
C ARG A 66 -11.77 2.49 13.38
N ASN A 67 -13.04 2.41 12.97
CA ASN A 67 -14.16 2.18 13.91
C ASN A 67 -14.31 0.72 14.33
N TYR A 68 -13.92 -0.23 13.49
CA TYR A 68 -14.08 -1.66 13.77
C TYR A 68 -12.96 -2.21 14.67
N PHE A 69 -11.72 -1.76 14.49
CA PHE A 69 -10.58 -2.26 15.24
C PHE A 69 -10.19 -1.32 16.38
N SER A 70 -10.13 -1.86 17.61
CA SER A 70 -9.66 -1.11 18.79
C SER A 70 -8.13 -1.11 18.97
N CYS A 71 -7.42 -2.01 18.28
CA CYS A 71 -5.97 -2.14 18.38
C CYS A 71 -5.26 -1.39 17.25
N ILE A 72 -4.42 -0.40 17.61
CA ILE A 72 -3.60 0.40 16.68
C ILE A 72 -2.74 -0.50 15.77
N ASN A 73 -2.12 -1.53 16.35
CA ASN A 73 -1.29 -2.46 15.57
C ASN A 73 -2.14 -3.26 14.57
N CYS A 74 -3.38 -3.63 14.93
CA CYS A 74 -4.28 -4.31 14.00
C CYS A 74 -4.66 -3.38 12.84
N ILE A 75 -4.93 -2.10 13.10
CA ILE A 75 -5.22 -1.11 12.05
C ILE A 75 -4.02 -0.98 11.09
N LEU A 76 -2.80 -0.84 11.63
CA LEU A 76 -1.58 -0.74 10.82
C LEU A 76 -1.34 -1.99 9.96
N VAL A 77 -1.51 -3.18 10.54
CA VAL A 77 -1.43 -4.45 9.81
C VAL A 77 -2.46 -4.50 8.68
N MET A 78 -3.70 -4.06 8.93
CA MET A 78 -4.73 -3.99 7.90
C MET A 78 -4.35 -3.03 6.78
N TYR A 79 -3.73 -1.88 7.08
CA TYR A 79 -3.25 -0.96 6.04
C TYR A 79 -2.14 -1.57 5.18
N VAL A 80 -1.19 -2.30 5.79
CA VAL A 80 -0.16 -3.03 5.02
C VAL A 80 -0.81 -4.09 4.13
N LEU A 81 -1.77 -4.86 4.66
CA LEU A 81 -2.49 -5.86 3.88
C LEU A 81 -3.21 -5.24 2.69
N VAL A 82 -3.88 -4.10 2.87
CA VAL A 82 -4.54 -3.39 1.78
C VAL A 82 -3.53 -2.86 0.77
N ALA A 83 -2.39 -2.33 1.22
CA ALA A 83 -1.35 -1.85 0.33
C ALA A 83 -0.88 -2.96 -0.63
N TYR A 84 -0.68 -4.19 -0.15
CA TYR A 84 -0.21 -5.29 -1.00
C TYR A 84 -1.34 -6.03 -1.73
N ILE A 85 -2.34 -6.48 -0.97
CA ILE A 85 -3.43 -7.33 -1.48
C ILE A 85 -4.43 -6.48 -2.27
N GLY A 86 -4.81 -5.31 -1.75
CA GLY A 86 -5.71 -4.38 -2.45
C GLY A 86 -5.10 -3.91 -3.77
N HIS A 87 -3.80 -3.60 -3.76
CA HIS A 87 -3.06 -3.27 -4.97
C HIS A 87 -3.05 -4.41 -5.99
N TYR A 88 -2.78 -5.63 -5.53
CA TYR A 88 -2.82 -6.80 -6.40
C TYR A 88 -4.20 -7.02 -7.01
N PHE A 89 -5.27 -6.93 -6.22
CA PHE A 89 -6.63 -7.03 -6.72
C PHE A 89 -6.94 -5.95 -7.76
N MET A 90 -6.48 -4.72 -7.53
CA MET A 90 -6.65 -3.65 -8.51
C MET A 90 -5.92 -3.95 -9.81
N ASN A 91 -4.72 -4.51 -9.72
CA ASN A 91 -3.96 -4.91 -10.89
C ASN A 91 -4.66 -6.03 -11.68
N VAL A 92 -5.16 -7.05 -10.99
CA VAL A 92 -5.97 -8.15 -11.58
C VAL A 92 -7.22 -7.58 -12.25
N PHE A 93 -7.89 -6.63 -11.61
CA PHE A 93 -9.07 -5.97 -12.17
C PHE A 93 -8.76 -5.20 -13.45
N ILE A 94 -7.65 -4.45 -13.48
CA ILE A 94 -7.20 -3.75 -14.69
C ILE A 94 -6.81 -4.74 -15.80
N ALA A 95 -6.07 -5.81 -15.46
CA ALA A 95 -5.71 -6.87 -16.40
C ALA A 95 -6.95 -7.48 -17.05
N TYR A 96 -7.98 -7.74 -16.25
CA TYR A 96 -9.26 -8.27 -16.72
C TYR A 96 -9.97 -7.31 -17.67
N LEU A 97 -9.99 -6.01 -17.37
CA LEU A 97 -10.59 -4.99 -18.25
C LEU A 97 -9.86 -4.85 -19.59
N LEU A 98 -8.54 -5.03 -19.59
CA LEU A 98 -7.69 -4.95 -20.78
C LEU A 98 -7.54 -6.29 -21.51
N ASN A 99 -8.11 -7.37 -20.95
CA ASN A 99 -7.99 -8.74 -21.46
C ASN A 99 -6.52 -9.19 -21.61
N GLU A 100 -5.68 -8.76 -20.67
CA GLU A 100 -4.25 -9.06 -20.60
C GLU A 100 -3.94 -10.15 -19.56
N THR A 101 -2.70 -10.66 -19.57
CA THR A 101 -2.27 -11.71 -18.65
C THR A 101 -2.13 -11.19 -17.22
N ILE A 102 -2.68 -11.95 -16.26
CA ILE A 102 -2.55 -11.65 -14.84
C ILE A 102 -1.13 -11.97 -14.38
N ILE A 103 -0.48 -11.03 -13.69
CA ILE A 103 0.83 -11.24 -13.09
C ILE A 103 0.68 -12.12 -11.86
N GLU A 104 1.49 -13.18 -11.76
CA GLU A 104 1.48 -14.06 -10.59
C GLU A 104 2.22 -13.44 -9.40
N LEU A 105 1.66 -13.66 -8.21
CA LEU A 105 2.21 -13.15 -6.96
C LEU A 105 3.35 -14.07 -6.50
N SER A 106 4.59 -13.59 -6.55
CA SER A 106 5.75 -14.39 -6.13
C SER A 106 5.78 -14.57 -4.61
N LYS A 107 6.43 -15.65 -4.13
CA LYS A 107 6.57 -15.93 -2.69
C LYS A 107 7.33 -14.83 -1.93
N GLU A 108 8.11 -14.02 -2.63
CA GLU A 108 8.87 -12.89 -2.07
C GLU A 108 7.95 -11.80 -1.49
N TYR A 109 6.74 -11.63 -2.04
CA TYR A 109 5.79 -10.64 -1.53
C TYR A 109 5.32 -10.96 -0.11
N ILE A 110 5.18 -12.24 0.24
CA ILE A 110 4.80 -12.65 1.60
C ILE A 110 5.87 -12.18 2.59
N TYR A 111 7.15 -12.33 2.21
CA TYR A 111 8.27 -11.85 3.03
C TYR A 111 8.25 -10.32 3.17
N TYR A 112 7.98 -9.57 2.10
CA TYR A 112 7.87 -8.12 2.15
C TYR A 112 6.70 -7.64 3.03
N ILE A 113 5.54 -8.29 2.92
CA ILE A 113 4.35 -8.00 3.75
C ILE A 113 4.69 -8.16 5.23
N LEU A 114 5.33 -9.26 5.61
CA LEU A 114 5.67 -9.53 7.01
C LEU A 114 6.65 -8.49 7.58
N ILE A 115 7.66 -8.09 6.80
CA ILE A 115 8.61 -7.06 7.22
C ILE A 115 7.90 -5.71 7.36
N ASP A 116 7.11 -5.32 6.37
CA ASP A 116 6.40 -4.04 6.40
C ASP A 116 5.38 -3.98 7.54
N MET A 117 4.73 -5.10 7.91
CA MET A 117 3.86 -5.16 9.09
C MET A 117 4.62 -4.87 10.39
N VAL A 118 5.80 -5.49 10.56
CA VAL A 118 6.64 -5.28 11.75
C VAL A 118 7.13 -3.85 11.81
N LEU A 119 7.67 -3.35 10.69
CA LEU A 119 8.18 -1.98 10.60
C LEU A 119 7.06 -0.94 10.78
N ALA A 120 5.90 -1.16 10.20
CA ALA A 120 4.75 -0.26 10.35
C ALA A 120 4.32 -0.16 11.81
N SER A 121 4.27 -1.30 12.50
CA SER A 121 3.91 -1.37 13.92
C SER A 121 4.91 -0.68 14.85
N ILE A 122 6.17 -0.48 14.41
CA ILE A 122 7.20 0.24 15.16
C ILE A 122 7.17 1.74 14.81
N ILE A 123 7.15 2.07 13.52
CA ILE A 123 7.32 3.44 13.01
C ILE A 123 6.07 4.31 13.23
N PHE A 124 4.88 3.74 13.00
CA PHE A 124 3.62 4.48 13.03
C PHE A 124 2.84 4.27 14.34
N LYS A 125 3.46 3.61 15.33
CA LYS A 125 2.84 3.43 16.64
C LYS A 125 2.52 4.80 17.26
N GLY A 126 1.23 5.04 17.53
CA GLY A 126 0.75 6.29 18.12
C GLY A 126 0.53 7.45 17.13
N ARG A 127 0.58 7.19 15.82
CA ARG A 127 0.22 8.17 14.76
C ARG A 127 -1.12 7.86 14.07
N VAL A 128 -1.83 6.84 14.54
CA VAL A 128 -3.11 6.34 14.00
C VAL A 128 -4.19 6.50 15.04
#